data_AF-A0AAD5VMA8-F1
#
_entry.id   AF-A0AAD5VMA8-F1
#
_cell.length_a   1.000
_cell.length_b   1.000
_cell.length_c   1.000
_cell.angle_alpha   90.00
_cell.angle_beta   90.00
_cell.angle_gamma   90.00
#
_symmetry.space_group_name_H-M   'P 1'
#
loop_
_entity.id
_entity.type
_entity.pdbx_description
1 polymer ?
#
loop_
_entity_poly.entity_id
_entity_poly.type
_entity_poly.pdbx_seq_one_letter_code
_entity_poly.pdbx_strand_id
1 'polypeptide(L)'
;MPVVVPQSPPFINPAQRAKTGLPSRFQRTAGSFQDERASASPTPMTSSLKPHKADELEDGPLPSELIRKVLLHLPIKCHCILWACEDTSVASKMCLVNSIVHDWVLPVIYHSVQFQFSKDITNFVVKHDVPDPRIRSRFKLIRDLYVGRIPGQDGDLLYGSHQWPIPLLQRFIGLCTELRSLTVLYIDQRLWSRFEPLLPVHLEKITLGPMHGSLTPQNLARKPPIRYFTSAYTCLSDEEIEELFKYPTMTRVRKFCEANSMGPAWALNQASLVDKSKNLKEYEIVICGTPDRTEPICLFVEQCLKQTSVANRVLLRQALSGSWVNDVYDEFLHYRRHFIALQ
;
A
#
# COMPACT_ATOMS: atom_id res chain seq x y z
N MET A 1 21.73 47.02 -10.51
CA MET A 1 21.48 46.90 -9.06
C MET A 1 22.16 45.63 -8.60
N PRO A 2 23.03 45.66 -7.57
CA PRO A 2 23.74 44.46 -7.13
C PRO A 2 22.80 43.54 -6.34
N VAL A 3 22.85 42.25 -6.66
CA VAL A 3 22.07 41.19 -6.02
C VAL A 3 22.71 40.85 -4.68
N VAL A 4 22.00 41.12 -3.58
CA VAL A 4 22.39 40.72 -2.22
C VAL A 4 22.08 39.23 -2.06
N VAL A 5 23.13 38.42 -1.92
CA VAL A 5 23.01 37.00 -1.59
C VAL A 5 22.77 36.88 -0.08
N PRO A 6 21.69 36.22 0.40
CA PRO A 6 21.48 36.04 1.82
C PRO A 6 22.50 35.06 2.39
N GLN A 7 23.19 35.46 3.46
CA GLN A 7 24.08 34.60 4.23
C GLN A 7 23.25 33.52 4.96
N SER A 8 23.69 32.27 4.85
CA SER A 8 23.07 31.14 5.55
C SER A 8 23.27 31.30 7.07
N PRO A 9 22.25 30.97 7.89
CA PRO A 9 22.38 31.01 9.34
C PRO A 9 23.38 29.95 9.82
N PRO A 10 24.08 30.20 10.94
CA PRO A 10 25.08 29.28 11.47
C PRO A 10 24.45 27.95 11.88
N PHE A 11 25.18 26.88 11.59
CA PHE A 11 24.84 25.51 11.92
C PHE A 11 24.84 25.31 13.45
N ILE A 12 23.67 25.12 14.06
CA ILE A 12 23.56 24.85 15.49
C ILE A 12 23.69 23.35 15.74
N ASN A 13 24.72 22.98 16.51
CA ASN A 13 25.02 21.60 16.87
C ASN A 13 23.90 21.00 17.77
N PRO A 14 23.26 19.87 17.38
CA PRO A 14 22.14 19.29 18.11
C PRO A 14 22.46 18.81 19.54
N ALA A 15 23.74 18.73 19.93
CA ALA A 15 24.14 18.37 21.29
C ALA A 15 23.90 19.49 22.34
N GLN A 16 23.60 20.73 21.93
CA GLN A 16 23.42 21.86 22.88
C GLN A 16 21.96 22.13 23.29
N ARG A 17 20.97 21.40 22.76
CA ARG A 17 19.55 21.67 23.01
C ARG A 17 19.00 21.09 24.32
N ALA A 18 19.82 20.37 25.09
CA ALA A 18 19.38 19.68 26.32
C ALA A 18 19.50 20.50 27.62
N LYS A 19 19.86 21.79 27.57
CA LYS A 19 20.15 22.59 28.79
C LYS A 19 19.32 23.85 29.01
N THR A 20 18.34 24.15 28.16
CA THR A 20 17.46 25.31 28.38
C THR A 20 16.05 24.84 28.68
N GLY A 21 15.76 24.68 29.97
CA GLY A 21 14.40 24.46 30.46
C GLY A 21 13.53 25.69 30.18
N LEU A 22 12.48 25.49 29.38
CA LEU A 22 11.37 26.43 29.19
C LEU A 22 10.06 25.63 29.14
N PRO A 23 8.97 26.16 29.72
CA PRO A 23 7.85 25.35 30.21
C PRO A 23 6.82 25.01 29.14
N SER A 24 6.33 23.77 29.20
CA SER A 24 5.20 23.24 28.43
C SER A 24 3.89 23.87 28.90
N ARG A 25 3.30 24.75 28.07
CA ARG A 25 1.97 25.32 28.28
C ARG A 25 1.08 25.01 27.08
N PHE A 26 0.40 23.87 27.12
CA PHE A 26 -0.81 23.59 26.34
C PHE A 26 -1.67 22.59 27.12
N GLN A 27 -2.51 23.12 28.02
CA GLN A 27 -3.71 22.43 28.46
C GLN A 27 -4.78 22.67 27.39
N ARG A 28 -5.26 21.60 26.74
CA ARG A 28 -6.53 21.64 26.01
C ARG A 28 -7.62 21.07 26.89
N THR A 29 -8.66 21.87 26.98
CA THR A 29 -9.96 21.69 27.60
C THR A 29 -10.66 20.43 27.08
N ALA A 30 -11.07 19.58 28.03
CA ALA A 30 -12.05 18.52 27.82
C ALA A 30 -13.45 19.17 27.80
N GLY A 31 -14.09 19.17 26.63
CA GLY A 31 -15.50 19.52 26.47
C GLY A 31 -16.35 18.27 26.66
N SER A 32 -17.17 18.27 27.71
CA SER A 32 -18.21 17.29 27.99
C SER A 32 -19.33 17.36 26.96
N PHE A 33 -19.55 16.28 26.20
CA PHE A 33 -20.76 16.08 25.43
C PHE A 33 -21.82 15.44 26.32
N GLN A 34 -22.94 16.13 26.49
CA GLN A 34 -24.10 15.64 27.23
C GLN A 34 -24.96 14.72 26.34
N ASP A 35 -25.37 13.62 26.94
CA ASP A 35 -26.39 12.68 26.46
C ASP A 35 -27.76 13.38 26.33
N GLU A 36 -28.31 13.44 25.12
CA GLU A 36 -29.75 13.62 24.91
C GLU A 36 -30.37 12.28 24.48
N ARG A 37 -30.90 11.57 25.48
CA ARG A 37 -31.84 10.45 25.28
C ARG A 37 -33.23 11.04 24.98
N ALA A 38 -33.65 10.97 23.72
CA ALA A 38 -35.06 11.14 23.35
C ALA A 38 -35.77 9.78 23.40
N SER A 39 -36.72 9.67 24.32
CA SER A 39 -37.68 8.56 24.41
C SER A 39 -38.81 8.77 23.42
N ALA A 40 -39.06 7.78 22.56
CA ALA A 40 -40.26 7.69 21.75
C ALA A 40 -40.91 6.32 21.97
N SER A 41 -42.09 6.36 22.55
CA SER A 41 -42.96 5.23 22.88
C SER A 41 -43.56 4.61 21.60
N PRO A 42 -43.58 3.28 21.44
CA PRO A 42 -44.24 2.65 20.30
C PRO A 42 -45.73 2.40 20.57
N THR A 43 -46.56 2.70 19.56
CA THR A 43 -48.00 2.40 19.51
C THR A 43 -48.22 0.95 19.05
N PRO A 44 -49.10 0.15 19.69
CA PRO A 44 -49.40 -1.20 19.22
C PRO A 44 -50.54 -1.16 18.20
N MET A 45 -50.28 -1.60 16.96
CA MET A 45 -51.33 -2.03 16.04
C MET A 45 -51.35 -3.55 15.97
N THR A 46 -52.34 -4.13 16.63
CA THR A 46 -52.75 -5.53 16.52
C THR A 46 -53.39 -5.76 15.15
N SER A 47 -52.69 -6.41 14.22
CA SER A 47 -53.30 -7.05 13.06
C SER A 47 -53.19 -8.56 13.22
N SER A 48 -54.36 -9.20 13.32
CA SER A 48 -54.53 -10.64 13.46
C SER A 48 -54.37 -11.29 12.09
N LEU A 49 -53.18 -11.83 11.82
CA LEU A 49 -52.92 -12.72 10.69
C LEU A 49 -52.85 -14.16 11.22
N LYS A 50 -53.71 -15.02 10.67
CA LYS A 50 -53.78 -16.44 11.00
C LYS A 50 -52.44 -17.11 10.63
N PRO A 51 -51.84 -17.92 11.50
CA PRO A 51 -50.61 -18.65 11.19
C PRO A 51 -50.94 -19.73 10.15
N HIS A 52 -50.38 -19.58 8.95
CA HIS A 52 -50.18 -20.73 8.07
C HIS A 52 -49.19 -21.66 8.76
N LYS A 53 -49.58 -22.93 8.94
CA LYS A 53 -48.65 -24.00 9.34
C LYS A 53 -47.46 -23.97 8.39
N ALA A 54 -46.34 -23.44 8.88
CA ALA A 54 -45.04 -23.73 8.30
C ALA A 54 -44.82 -25.22 8.57
N ASP A 55 -44.85 -26.02 7.51
CA ASP A 55 -44.28 -27.35 7.57
C ASP A 55 -42.87 -27.20 8.14
N GLU A 56 -42.57 -28.00 9.17
CA GLU A 56 -41.29 -28.08 9.83
C GLU A 56 -40.24 -28.44 8.76
N LEU A 57 -39.66 -27.41 8.14
CA LEU A 57 -38.48 -27.55 7.32
C LEU A 57 -37.36 -27.84 8.31
N GLU A 58 -37.09 -29.12 8.53
CA GLU A 58 -35.94 -29.54 9.31
C GLU A 58 -34.71 -28.74 8.82
N ASP A 59 -34.09 -27.96 9.71
CA ASP A 59 -32.82 -27.25 9.50
C ASP A 59 -31.66 -28.27 9.40
N GLY A 60 -31.80 -29.23 8.50
CA GLY A 60 -30.76 -30.16 8.11
C GLY A 60 -29.73 -29.43 7.25
N PRO A 61 -28.43 -29.70 7.42
CA PRO A 61 -27.41 -29.16 6.53
C PRO A 61 -27.75 -29.55 5.09
N LEU A 62 -27.80 -28.55 4.20
CA LEU A 62 -28.02 -28.76 2.76
C LEU A 62 -27.11 -29.89 2.28
N PRO A 63 -27.66 -30.92 1.58
CA PRO A 63 -26.86 -32.04 1.12
C PRO A 63 -25.65 -31.52 0.35
N SER A 64 -24.46 -31.96 0.73
CA SER A 64 -23.19 -31.57 0.10
C SER A 64 -23.23 -31.73 -1.42
N GLU A 65 -24.06 -32.67 -1.90
CA GLU A 65 -24.26 -32.95 -3.32
C GLU A 65 -25.16 -31.94 -4.05
N LEU A 66 -26.04 -31.25 -3.33
CA LEU A 66 -26.82 -30.13 -3.84
C LEU A 66 -25.94 -28.87 -3.93
N ILE A 67 -25.09 -28.63 -2.92
CA ILE A 67 -24.06 -27.59 -2.96
C ILE A 67 -23.12 -27.84 -4.13
N ARG A 68 -22.65 -29.08 -4.30
CA ARG A 68 -21.78 -29.48 -5.42
C ARG A 68 -22.44 -29.27 -6.78
N LYS A 69 -23.71 -29.66 -6.95
CA LYS A 69 -24.45 -29.45 -8.22
C LYS A 69 -24.71 -27.96 -8.50
N VAL A 70 -25.06 -27.18 -7.48
CA VAL A 70 -25.28 -25.73 -7.63
C VAL A 70 -23.97 -24.99 -7.94
N LEU A 71 -22.86 -25.40 -7.33
CA LEU A 71 -21.54 -24.81 -7.56
C LEU A 71 -20.91 -25.23 -8.89
N LEU A 72 -21.10 -26.47 -9.35
CA LEU A 72 -20.46 -26.99 -10.56
C LEU A 72 -21.23 -26.73 -11.87
N HIS A 73 -22.51 -26.33 -11.83
CA HIS A 73 -23.35 -26.20 -13.04
C HIS A 73 -23.74 -24.76 -13.40
N LEU A 74 -23.24 -23.77 -12.68
CA LEU A 74 -23.51 -22.35 -12.96
C LEU A 74 -22.20 -21.58 -13.24
N PRO A 75 -21.74 -21.52 -14.50
CA PRO A 75 -20.58 -20.71 -14.89
C PRO A 75 -20.71 -19.23 -14.50
N ILE A 76 -21.94 -18.74 -14.28
CA ILE A 76 -22.26 -17.35 -13.91
C ILE A 76 -22.10 -17.10 -12.38
N LYS A 77 -22.00 -18.14 -11.53
CA LYS A 77 -21.97 -17.97 -10.05
C LYS A 77 -20.61 -18.17 -9.37
N CYS A 78 -19.58 -18.63 -10.08
CA CYS A 78 -18.20 -18.62 -9.55
C CYS A 78 -17.77 -17.18 -9.24
N HIS A 79 -18.17 -16.22 -10.08
CA HIS A 79 -17.87 -14.81 -9.88
C HIS A 79 -18.45 -14.27 -8.57
N CYS A 80 -19.70 -14.59 -8.22
CA CYS A 80 -20.32 -14.16 -6.96
C CYS A 80 -19.57 -14.68 -5.72
N ILE A 81 -19.04 -15.90 -5.79
CA ILE A 81 -18.26 -16.50 -4.69
C ILE A 81 -16.92 -15.79 -4.55
N LEU A 82 -16.25 -15.50 -5.66
CA LEU A 82 -14.96 -14.82 -5.65
C LEU A 82 -15.09 -13.35 -5.22
N TRP A 83 -16.19 -12.68 -5.58
CA TRP A 83 -16.53 -11.35 -5.05
C TRP A 83 -16.85 -11.37 -3.56
N ALA A 84 -17.57 -12.39 -3.08
CA ALA A 84 -17.78 -12.59 -1.64
C ALA A 84 -16.44 -12.83 -0.90
N CYS A 85 -15.40 -13.28 -1.60
CA CYS A 85 -14.04 -13.45 -1.08
C CYS A 85 -13.19 -12.17 -1.10
N GLU A 86 -13.76 -10.99 -1.40
CA GLU A 86 -13.10 -9.72 -1.10
C GLU A 86 -12.84 -9.60 0.42
N ASP A 87 -13.77 -10.09 1.25
CA ASP A 87 -13.54 -10.29 2.68
C ASP A 87 -12.73 -11.57 2.93
N THR A 88 -11.51 -11.41 3.46
CA THR A 88 -10.61 -12.51 3.80
C THR A 88 -11.22 -13.49 4.84
N SER A 89 -12.09 -13.01 5.74
CA SER A 89 -12.80 -13.84 6.72
C SER A 89 -13.81 -14.77 6.04
N VAL A 90 -14.58 -14.24 5.09
CA VAL A 90 -15.54 -15.02 4.28
C VAL A 90 -14.78 -16.02 3.41
N ALA A 91 -13.73 -15.58 2.73
CA ALA A 91 -12.88 -16.44 1.91
C ALA A 91 -12.32 -17.62 2.71
N SER A 92 -11.82 -17.37 3.92
CA SER A 92 -11.27 -18.41 4.80
C SER A 92 -12.33 -19.45 5.19
N LYS A 93 -13.57 -19.02 5.46
CA LYS A 93 -14.68 -19.94 5.74
C LYS A 93 -15.08 -20.75 4.51
N MET A 94 -15.05 -20.13 3.32
CA MET A 94 -15.33 -20.82 2.06
C MET A 94 -14.34 -21.95 1.77
N CYS A 95 -13.06 -21.77 2.11
CA CYS A 95 -12.06 -22.82 1.99
C CYS A 95 -12.35 -24.08 2.84
N LEU A 96 -13.27 -24.02 3.81
CA LEU A 96 -13.65 -25.15 4.65
C LEU A 96 -14.84 -25.94 4.09
N VAL A 97 -15.51 -25.45 3.03
CA VAL A 97 -16.73 -26.06 2.50
C VAL A 97 -16.44 -27.41 1.84
N ASN A 98 -15.51 -27.43 0.87
CA ASN A 98 -15.00 -28.66 0.24
C ASN A 98 -13.68 -28.37 -0.49
N SER A 99 -13.01 -29.42 -0.96
CA SER A 99 -11.70 -29.32 -1.64
C SER A 99 -11.74 -28.50 -2.94
N ILE A 100 -12.85 -28.54 -3.70
CA ILE A 100 -12.97 -27.79 -4.95
C ILE A 100 -13.06 -26.29 -4.66
N VAL A 101 -13.90 -25.90 -3.71
CA VAL A 101 -14.02 -24.49 -3.28
C VAL A 101 -12.71 -24.00 -2.66
N HIS A 102 -12.05 -24.86 -1.87
CA HIS A 102 -10.71 -24.58 -1.36
C HIS A 102 -9.75 -24.21 -2.50
N ASP A 103 -9.67 -25.02 -3.55
CA ASP A 103 -8.73 -24.81 -4.65
C ASP A 103 -9.05 -23.56 -5.47
N TRP A 104 -10.33 -23.16 -5.57
CA TRP A 104 -10.73 -21.91 -6.23
C TRP A 104 -10.43 -20.67 -5.39
N VAL A 105 -10.67 -20.74 -4.08
CA VAL A 105 -10.58 -19.58 -3.19
C VAL A 105 -9.16 -19.36 -2.68
N LEU A 106 -8.34 -20.42 -2.57
CA LEU A 106 -6.99 -20.34 -2.04
C LEU A 106 -6.11 -19.33 -2.82
N PRO A 107 -6.07 -19.31 -4.17
CA PRO A 107 -5.34 -18.28 -4.91
C PRO A 107 -5.81 -16.87 -4.57
N VAL A 108 -7.12 -16.64 -4.36
CA VAL A 108 -7.65 -15.32 -4.01
C VAL A 108 -7.18 -14.87 -2.63
N ILE A 109 -7.16 -15.78 -1.65
CA ILE A 109 -6.69 -15.47 -0.28
C ILE A 109 -5.21 -15.09 -0.28
N TYR A 110 -4.39 -15.83 -1.03
CA TYR A 110 -2.93 -15.62 -1.01
C TYR A 110 -2.45 -14.60 -2.04
N HIS A 111 -3.27 -14.20 -3.02
CA HIS A 111 -2.84 -13.29 -4.08
C HIS A 111 -2.25 -11.98 -3.56
N SER A 112 -3.00 -11.30 -2.68
CA SER A 112 -2.66 -10.00 -2.10
C SER A 112 -2.56 -10.12 -0.58
N VAL A 113 -1.34 -10.09 -0.04
CA VAL A 113 -1.07 -10.26 1.39
C VAL A 113 -0.60 -8.93 1.98
N GLN A 114 -1.11 -8.60 3.17
CA GLN A 114 -0.72 -7.39 3.89
C GLN A 114 -0.26 -7.67 5.32
N PHE A 115 0.69 -6.88 5.81
CA PHE A 115 1.17 -6.93 7.18
C PHE A 115 1.38 -5.53 7.76
N GLN A 116 0.69 -5.25 8.86
CA GLN A 116 0.87 -4.02 9.64
C GLN A 116 1.69 -4.25 10.91
N PHE A 117 1.74 -5.50 11.37
CA PHE A 117 2.39 -5.89 12.63
C PHE A 117 3.47 -6.94 12.40
N SER A 118 4.56 -6.80 13.13
CA SER A 118 5.71 -7.70 13.19
C SER A 118 5.32 -9.14 13.54
N LYS A 119 4.39 -9.28 14.50
CA LYS A 119 3.85 -10.57 14.94
C LYS A 119 3.12 -11.31 13.82
N ASP A 120 2.45 -10.58 12.93
CA ASP A 120 1.66 -11.19 11.86
C ASP A 120 2.58 -11.77 10.77
N ILE A 121 3.65 -11.05 10.43
CA ILE A 121 4.72 -11.57 9.55
C ILE A 121 5.32 -12.83 10.16
N THR A 122 5.69 -12.77 11.43
CA THR A 122 6.31 -13.88 12.15
C THR A 122 5.40 -15.11 12.16
N ASN A 123 4.14 -14.93 12.56
CA ASN A 123 3.14 -15.99 12.59
C ASN A 123 2.87 -16.57 11.21
N PHE A 124 2.81 -15.72 10.18
CA PHE A 124 2.60 -16.17 8.82
C PHE A 124 3.76 -17.04 8.34
N VAL A 125 4.99 -16.57 8.47
CA VAL A 125 6.18 -17.33 8.04
C VAL A 125 6.31 -18.63 8.82
N VAL A 126 6.17 -18.62 10.15
CA VAL A 126 6.29 -19.83 10.99
C VAL A 126 5.25 -20.89 10.61
N LYS A 127 4.01 -20.48 10.30
CA LYS A 127 2.93 -21.42 9.93
C LYS A 127 3.07 -21.98 8.52
N HIS A 128 3.71 -21.26 7.60
CA HIS A 128 3.71 -21.60 6.17
C HIS A 128 5.06 -22.14 5.67
N ASP A 129 6.16 -21.73 6.28
CA ASP A 129 7.49 -22.19 5.93
C ASP A 129 7.86 -23.45 6.72
N VAL A 130 7.03 -24.48 6.51
CA VAL A 130 7.17 -25.81 7.06
C VAL A 130 7.75 -26.76 6.00
N PRO A 131 8.31 -27.92 6.39
CA PRO A 131 8.85 -28.90 5.43
C PRO A 131 7.83 -29.46 4.42
N ASP A 132 6.53 -29.27 4.66
CA ASP A 132 5.47 -29.69 3.73
C ASP A 132 5.50 -28.85 2.42
N PRO A 133 5.82 -29.46 1.27
CA PRO A 133 5.89 -28.75 -0.01
C PRO A 133 4.56 -28.11 -0.42
N ARG A 134 3.41 -28.67 -0.01
CA ARG A 134 2.08 -28.16 -0.38
C ARG A 134 1.77 -26.84 0.34
N ILE A 135 2.15 -26.75 1.62
CA ILE A 135 1.97 -25.52 2.39
C ILE A 135 2.96 -24.48 1.89
N ARG A 136 4.22 -24.88 1.66
CA ARG A 136 5.26 -23.98 1.15
C ARG A 136 4.97 -23.50 -0.28
N SER A 137 4.30 -24.28 -1.12
CA SER A 137 3.93 -23.83 -2.47
C SER A 137 2.95 -22.65 -2.46
N ARG A 138 2.27 -22.37 -1.34
CA ARG A 138 1.35 -21.22 -1.22
C ARG A 138 2.06 -19.88 -1.34
N PHE A 139 3.36 -19.79 -1.02
CA PHE A 139 4.13 -18.56 -1.25
C PHE A 139 4.19 -18.18 -2.74
N LYS A 140 4.07 -19.15 -3.66
CA LYS A 140 4.01 -18.90 -5.11
C LYS A 140 2.67 -18.29 -5.56
N LEU A 141 1.65 -18.30 -4.71
CA LEU A 141 0.36 -17.66 -5.00
C LEU A 141 0.41 -16.15 -4.72
N ILE A 142 1.38 -15.69 -3.91
CA ILE A 142 1.50 -14.29 -3.51
C ILE A 142 2.10 -13.49 -4.65
N ARG A 143 1.30 -12.57 -5.22
CA ARG A 143 1.68 -11.68 -6.32
C ARG A 143 1.77 -10.23 -5.89
N ASP A 144 1.15 -9.86 -4.79
CA ASP A 144 1.09 -8.50 -4.28
C ASP A 144 1.29 -8.49 -2.77
N LEU A 145 2.34 -7.83 -2.31
CA LEU A 145 2.74 -7.79 -0.91
C LEU A 145 2.77 -6.35 -0.41
N TYR A 146 2.02 -6.09 0.65
CA TYR A 146 1.98 -4.81 1.34
C TYR A 146 2.51 -4.94 2.78
N VAL A 147 3.58 -4.23 3.12
CA VAL A 147 4.14 -4.25 4.47
C VAL A 147 4.24 -2.82 4.99
N GLY A 148 3.54 -2.54 6.09
CA GLY A 148 3.54 -1.24 6.75
C GLY A 148 2.13 -0.74 7.09
N ARG A 149 2.03 0.57 7.35
CA ARG A 149 0.80 1.24 7.78
C ARG A 149 -0.30 1.24 6.71
N ILE A 150 -1.56 1.06 7.11
CA ILE A 150 -2.74 1.27 6.24
C ILE A 150 -3.53 2.52 6.67
N PRO A 151 -4.50 3.00 5.86
CA PRO A 151 -5.38 4.10 6.23
C PRO A 151 -6.09 3.89 7.57
N GLY A 152 -6.01 4.89 8.45
CA GLY A 152 -6.75 4.93 9.72
C GLY A 152 -6.26 3.97 10.81
N GLN A 153 -5.21 3.17 10.57
CA GLN A 153 -4.67 2.25 11.56
C GLN A 153 -3.16 2.40 11.65
N ASP A 154 -2.66 2.55 12.87
CA ASP A 154 -1.22 2.53 13.14
C ASP A 154 -0.80 1.09 13.48
N GLY A 155 0.18 0.59 12.74
CA GLY A 155 0.84 -0.69 13.00
C GLY A 155 2.07 -0.52 13.89
N ASP A 156 2.82 -1.61 14.10
CA ASP A 156 4.07 -1.59 14.87
C ASP A 156 5.35 -1.44 13.98
N LEU A 157 5.15 -1.53 12.66
CA LEU A 157 6.16 -1.40 11.61
C LEU A 157 6.34 0.07 11.20
N LEU A 158 6.79 0.90 12.14
CA LEU A 158 7.05 2.33 11.95
C LEU A 158 8.53 2.61 11.66
N TYR A 159 8.82 3.81 11.18
CA TYR A 159 10.20 4.23 10.88
C TYR A 159 11.00 4.34 12.18
N GLY A 160 12.17 3.72 12.20
CA GLY A 160 13.00 3.60 13.41
C GLY A 160 12.51 2.56 14.42
N SER A 161 11.42 1.82 14.15
CA SER A 161 10.96 0.74 15.03
C SER A 161 11.96 -0.42 15.05
N HIS A 162 12.27 -0.94 16.24
CA HIS A 162 13.06 -2.16 16.41
C HIS A 162 12.25 -3.45 16.23
N GLN A 163 10.94 -3.34 16.00
CA GLN A 163 10.05 -4.49 15.88
C GLN A 163 10.08 -5.14 14.49
N TRP A 164 10.69 -4.49 13.49
CA TRP A 164 10.82 -5.05 12.15
C TRP A 164 11.50 -6.43 12.17
N PRO A 165 10.82 -7.52 11.77
CA PRO A 165 11.40 -8.85 11.79
C PRO A 165 12.23 -9.09 10.52
N ILE A 166 13.28 -8.29 10.32
CA ILE A 166 14.05 -8.21 9.06
C ILE A 166 14.47 -9.57 8.52
N PRO A 167 15.06 -10.50 9.30
CA PRO A 167 15.47 -11.81 8.77
C PRO A 167 14.29 -12.64 8.26
N LEU A 168 13.15 -12.59 8.95
CA LEU A 168 11.94 -13.31 8.53
C LEU A 168 11.31 -12.67 7.29
N LEU A 169 11.30 -11.34 7.20
CA LEU A 169 10.80 -10.64 6.03
C LEU A 169 11.67 -10.90 4.79
N GLN A 170 12.99 -10.91 4.95
CA GLN A 170 13.94 -11.30 3.89
C GLN A 170 13.65 -12.72 3.39
N ARG A 171 13.50 -13.67 4.31
CA ARG A 171 13.16 -15.07 3.99
C ARG A 171 11.80 -15.16 3.29
N PHE A 172 10.80 -14.46 3.79
CA PHE A 172 9.46 -14.41 3.22
C PHE A 172 9.46 -13.92 1.76
N ILE A 173 10.09 -12.76 1.50
CA ILE A 173 10.20 -12.20 0.15
C ILE A 173 10.91 -13.18 -0.79
N GLY A 174 11.98 -13.85 -0.31
CA GLY A 174 12.70 -14.86 -1.07
C GLY A 174 11.88 -16.11 -1.43
N LEU A 175 10.83 -16.43 -0.67
CA LEU A 175 9.91 -17.53 -0.94
C LEU A 175 8.80 -17.16 -1.93
N CYS A 176 8.44 -15.88 -2.01
CA CYS A 176 7.42 -15.35 -2.93
C CYS A 176 7.97 -15.21 -4.36
N THR A 177 8.25 -16.33 -5.03
CA THR A 177 8.92 -16.31 -6.35
C THR A 177 8.10 -15.65 -7.46
N GLU A 178 6.77 -15.63 -7.31
CA GLU A 178 5.82 -15.04 -8.27
C GLU A 178 5.40 -13.61 -7.92
N LEU A 179 6.09 -12.96 -6.97
CA LEU A 179 5.76 -11.61 -6.54
C LEU A 179 5.93 -10.62 -7.70
N ARG A 180 4.87 -9.84 -7.98
CA ARG A 180 4.82 -8.82 -9.03
C ARG A 180 4.76 -7.40 -8.48
N SER A 181 4.20 -7.22 -7.30
CA SER A 181 4.05 -5.93 -6.63
C SER A 181 4.54 -6.03 -5.19
N LEU A 182 5.43 -5.11 -4.82
CA LEU A 182 5.99 -5.00 -3.48
C LEU A 182 5.83 -3.58 -2.97
N THR A 183 5.09 -3.43 -1.87
CA THR A 183 4.97 -2.19 -1.12
C THR A 183 5.60 -2.39 0.25
N VAL A 184 6.61 -1.60 0.58
CA VAL A 184 7.25 -1.60 1.89
C VAL A 184 7.32 -0.19 2.41
N LEU A 185 6.55 0.07 3.46
CA LEU A 185 6.43 1.39 4.04
C LEU A 185 7.18 1.49 5.36
N TYR A 186 7.73 2.67 5.67
CA TYR A 186 8.36 2.99 6.94
C TYR A 186 9.57 2.10 7.33
N ILE A 187 10.19 1.44 6.36
CA ILE A 187 11.44 0.71 6.61
C ILE A 187 12.59 1.69 6.81
N ASP A 188 13.49 1.40 7.75
CA ASP A 188 14.73 2.18 7.91
C ASP A 188 15.55 2.14 6.62
N GLN A 189 15.96 3.32 6.13
CA GLN A 189 16.74 3.47 4.91
C GLN A 189 18.00 2.60 4.84
N ARG A 190 18.64 2.32 5.99
CA ARG A 190 19.85 1.49 6.08
C ARG A 190 19.56 0.01 5.90
N LEU A 191 18.31 -0.40 6.12
CA LEU A 191 17.89 -1.80 6.02
C LEU A 191 17.43 -2.16 4.61
N TRP A 192 17.01 -1.19 3.80
CA TRP A 192 16.48 -1.43 2.45
C TRP A 192 17.48 -2.16 1.54
N SER A 193 18.77 -1.79 1.59
CA SER A 193 19.84 -2.43 0.80
C SER A 193 19.95 -3.94 1.04
N ARG A 194 19.45 -4.45 2.17
CA ARG A 194 19.41 -5.89 2.48
C ARG A 194 18.34 -6.65 1.71
N PHE A 195 17.35 -5.96 1.14
CA PHE A 195 16.25 -6.55 0.38
C PHE A 195 16.51 -6.55 -1.13
N GLU A 196 17.31 -5.62 -1.65
CA GLU A 196 17.63 -5.50 -3.08
C GLU A 196 18.10 -6.83 -3.72
N PRO A 197 18.99 -7.62 -3.10
CA PRO A 197 19.45 -8.89 -3.70
C PRO A 197 18.38 -9.99 -3.69
N LEU A 198 17.31 -9.80 -2.90
CA LEU A 198 16.25 -10.79 -2.68
C LEU A 198 15.00 -10.52 -3.52
N LEU A 199 14.96 -9.40 -4.26
CA LEU A 199 13.80 -9.04 -5.05
C LEU A 199 13.48 -10.13 -6.10
N PRO A 200 12.24 -10.64 -6.14
CA PRO A 200 11.85 -11.72 -7.05
C PRO A 200 11.98 -11.32 -8.52
N VAL A 201 12.27 -12.31 -9.38
CA VAL A 201 12.56 -12.06 -10.81
C VAL A 201 11.36 -11.55 -11.59
N HIS A 202 10.14 -11.76 -11.09
CA HIS A 202 8.90 -11.31 -11.71
C HIS A 202 8.38 -9.98 -11.15
N LEU A 203 9.18 -9.29 -10.33
CA LEU A 203 8.77 -8.04 -9.71
C LEU A 203 8.66 -6.92 -10.75
N GLU A 204 7.47 -6.35 -10.87
CA GLU A 204 7.12 -5.30 -11.84
C GLU A 204 6.88 -3.94 -11.17
N LYS A 205 6.42 -3.94 -9.92
CA LYS A 205 6.05 -2.73 -9.17
C LYS A 205 6.74 -2.69 -7.81
N ILE A 206 7.34 -1.55 -7.49
CA ILE A 206 7.92 -1.28 -6.17
C ILE A 206 7.39 0.04 -5.64
N THR A 207 6.85 0.03 -4.43
CA THR A 207 6.45 1.22 -3.69
C THR A 207 7.18 1.28 -2.36
N LEU A 208 7.87 2.38 -2.11
CA LEU A 208 8.65 2.60 -0.89
C LEU A 208 8.31 3.94 -0.26
N GLY A 209 8.40 4.02 1.07
CA GLY A 209 8.38 5.28 1.82
C GLY A 209 7.59 5.25 3.13
N PRO A 210 7.62 6.29 3.96
CA PRO A 210 8.47 7.46 3.81
C PRO A 210 9.94 7.14 4.10
N MET A 211 10.84 8.02 3.66
CA MET A 211 12.27 8.01 4.00
C MET A 211 12.95 6.64 3.80
N HIS A 212 12.86 6.09 2.59
CA HIS A 212 13.52 4.82 2.25
C HIS A 212 14.95 5.03 1.74
N GLY A 213 15.74 3.95 1.70
CA GLY A 213 17.09 3.97 1.13
C GLY A 213 17.08 4.02 -0.41
N SER A 214 18.25 4.21 -1.00
CA SER A 214 18.44 4.17 -2.46
C SER A 214 17.92 2.85 -3.03
N LEU A 215 17.20 2.89 -4.16
CA LEU A 215 17.01 1.69 -4.98
C LEU A 215 18.06 1.72 -6.07
N THR A 216 19.17 1.02 -5.86
CA THR A 216 20.30 1.03 -6.79
C THR A 216 20.12 -0.12 -7.79
N PRO A 217 19.74 0.15 -9.05
CA PRO A 217 19.37 -0.93 -9.96
C PRO A 217 20.53 -1.89 -10.28
N GLN A 218 21.77 -1.42 -10.10
CA GLN A 218 22.99 -2.22 -10.25
C GLN A 218 23.11 -3.35 -9.20
N ASN A 219 22.50 -3.18 -8.03
CA ASN A 219 22.54 -4.16 -6.93
C ASN A 219 21.48 -5.26 -7.07
N LEU A 220 20.56 -5.14 -8.04
CA LEU A 220 19.49 -6.10 -8.24
C LEU A 220 20.03 -7.40 -8.86
N ALA A 221 20.28 -8.40 -8.02
CA ALA A 221 20.91 -9.67 -8.41
C ALA A 221 20.24 -10.36 -9.63
N ARG A 222 18.92 -10.26 -9.75
CA ARG A 222 18.13 -10.91 -10.81
C ARG A 222 17.61 -9.96 -11.90
N LYS A 223 17.92 -8.65 -11.80
CA LYS A 223 17.45 -7.60 -12.71
C LYS A 223 15.95 -7.74 -13.08
N PRO A 224 15.04 -7.74 -12.09
CA PRO A 224 13.63 -7.92 -12.35
C PRO A 224 13.08 -6.82 -13.27
N PRO A 225 12.03 -7.10 -14.08
CA PRO A 225 11.50 -6.15 -15.06
C PRO A 225 10.63 -5.08 -14.39
N ILE A 226 11.20 -4.32 -13.45
CA ILE A 226 10.51 -3.25 -12.73
C ILE A 226 10.09 -2.19 -13.76
N ARG A 227 8.78 -1.98 -13.84
CA ARG A 227 8.12 -1.04 -14.76
C ARG A 227 7.59 0.20 -14.04
N TYR A 228 7.30 0.06 -12.75
CA TYR A 228 6.68 1.07 -11.92
C TYR A 228 7.45 1.22 -10.61
N PHE A 229 7.90 2.43 -10.33
CA PHE A 229 8.50 2.78 -9.06
C PHE A 229 7.75 3.95 -8.42
N THR A 230 7.36 3.77 -7.17
CA THR A 230 6.68 4.81 -6.38
C THR A 230 7.52 5.10 -5.14
N SER A 231 7.92 6.36 -4.97
CA SER A 231 8.61 6.85 -3.79
C SER A 231 7.72 7.83 -3.04
N ALA A 232 7.44 7.57 -1.77
CA ALA A 232 6.78 8.53 -0.90
C ALA A 232 7.77 9.24 0.02
N TYR A 233 7.69 10.57 0.06
CA TYR A 233 8.39 11.44 1.03
C TYR A 233 9.87 11.11 1.25
N THR A 234 10.57 10.73 0.18
CA THR A 234 11.99 10.38 0.22
C THR A 234 12.80 11.37 -0.60
N CYS A 235 13.91 11.81 -0.02
CA CYS A 235 14.87 12.69 -0.67
C CYS A 235 15.80 11.85 -1.54
N LEU A 236 15.34 11.47 -2.73
CA LEU A 236 16.20 10.86 -3.74
C LEU A 236 17.06 11.95 -4.39
N SER A 237 18.37 11.72 -4.43
CA SER A 237 19.36 12.51 -5.18
C SER A 237 19.11 12.44 -6.69
N ASP A 238 19.73 13.37 -7.41
CA ASP A 238 19.59 13.42 -8.87
C ASP A 238 20.26 12.21 -9.53
N GLU A 239 21.37 11.71 -8.97
CA GLU A 239 22.04 10.51 -9.41
C GLU A 239 21.14 9.28 -9.26
N GLU A 240 20.49 9.09 -8.10
CA GLU A 240 19.57 7.97 -7.86
C GLU A 240 18.38 8.00 -8.81
N ILE A 241 17.78 9.18 -9.02
CA ILE A 241 16.67 9.35 -9.95
C ILE A 241 17.11 9.09 -11.39
N GLU A 242 18.28 9.58 -11.79
CA GLU A 242 18.83 9.34 -13.13
C GLU A 242 19.08 7.85 -13.37
N GLU A 243 19.60 7.11 -12.38
CA GLU A 243 19.75 5.65 -12.46
C GLU A 243 18.39 4.94 -12.61
N LEU A 244 17.39 5.32 -11.81
CA LEU A 244 16.04 4.76 -11.89
C LEU A 244 15.41 5.03 -13.27
N PHE A 245 15.56 6.25 -13.77
CA PHE A 245 15.04 6.65 -15.08
C PHE A 245 15.70 5.89 -16.22
N LYS A 246 17.00 5.57 -16.09
CA LYS A 246 17.75 4.78 -17.08
C LYS A 246 17.50 3.28 -16.97
N TYR A 247 16.77 2.81 -15.96
CA TYR A 247 16.51 1.39 -15.79
C TYR A 247 15.77 0.81 -17.01
N PRO A 248 16.21 -0.32 -17.61
CA PRO A 248 15.78 -0.73 -18.95
C PRO A 248 14.27 -0.95 -19.14
N THR A 249 13.59 -1.43 -18.09
CA THR A 249 12.15 -1.73 -18.15
C THR A 249 11.29 -0.66 -17.50
N MET A 250 11.89 0.39 -16.93
CA MET A 250 11.16 1.41 -16.18
C MET A 250 10.31 2.24 -17.14
N THR A 251 9.01 2.28 -16.88
CA THR A 251 8.04 3.03 -17.69
C THR A 251 7.36 4.14 -16.93
N ARG A 252 7.28 4.03 -15.60
CA ARG A 252 6.67 5.07 -14.75
C ARG A 252 7.43 5.21 -13.44
N VAL A 253 7.72 6.45 -13.08
CA VAL A 253 8.19 6.81 -11.74
C VAL A 253 7.21 7.80 -11.14
N ARG A 254 6.72 7.51 -9.94
CA ARG A 254 5.84 8.39 -9.17
C ARG A 254 6.54 8.86 -7.90
N LYS A 255 6.44 10.14 -7.59
CA LYS A 255 6.95 10.74 -6.34
C LYS A 255 5.84 11.46 -5.59
N PHE A 256 5.47 10.93 -4.43
CA PHE A 256 4.59 11.64 -3.50
C PHE A 256 5.42 12.68 -2.72
N CYS A 257 4.94 13.91 -2.73
CA CYS A 257 5.59 15.07 -2.13
C CYS A 257 4.63 15.76 -1.18
N GLU A 258 5.08 16.08 0.03
CA GLU A 258 4.27 16.85 0.97
C GLU A 258 4.28 18.33 0.54
N ALA A 259 3.10 18.96 0.44
CA ALA A 259 2.96 20.34 -0.05
C ALA A 259 3.81 21.35 0.75
N ASN A 260 3.97 21.13 2.06
CA ASN A 260 4.73 22.01 2.95
C ASN A 260 6.23 21.67 3.05
N SER A 261 6.74 20.85 2.13
CA SER A 261 8.15 20.42 2.13
C SER A 261 8.88 20.95 0.90
N MET A 262 10.20 20.73 0.85
CA MET A 262 11.00 20.96 -0.37
C MET A 262 10.80 19.87 -1.43
N GLY A 263 10.04 18.80 -1.13
CA GLY A 263 9.79 17.67 -2.02
C GLY A 263 9.30 18.07 -3.42
N PRO A 264 8.28 18.94 -3.55
CA PRO A 264 7.78 19.40 -4.86
C PRO A 264 8.85 20.12 -5.68
N ALA A 265 9.65 21.00 -5.05
CA ALA A 265 10.73 21.72 -5.73
C ALA A 265 11.84 20.78 -6.22
N TRP A 266 12.22 19.78 -5.41
CA TRP A 266 13.20 18.77 -5.84
C TRP A 266 12.66 17.88 -6.95
N ALA A 267 11.39 17.44 -6.87
CA ALA A 267 10.75 16.67 -7.93
C ALA A 267 10.69 17.46 -9.24
N LEU A 268 10.38 18.75 -9.18
CA LEU A 268 10.39 19.63 -10.33
C LEU A 268 11.80 19.76 -10.94
N ASN A 269 12.85 19.95 -10.14
CA ASN A 269 14.23 20.01 -10.66
C ASN A 269 14.63 18.72 -11.39
N GLN A 270 14.18 17.58 -10.86
CA GLN A 270 14.42 16.24 -11.42
C GLN A 270 13.62 15.96 -12.69
N ALA A 271 12.57 16.75 -12.99
CA ALA A 271 11.76 16.59 -14.20
C ALA A 271 12.59 16.69 -15.49
N SER A 272 13.65 17.50 -15.48
CA SER A 272 14.58 17.64 -16.61
C SER A 272 15.34 16.34 -16.94
N LEU A 273 15.49 15.44 -15.96
CA LEU A 273 16.19 14.17 -16.15
C LEU A 273 15.37 13.17 -16.98
N VAL A 274 14.06 13.40 -17.16
CA VAL A 274 13.17 12.53 -17.95
C VAL A 274 13.65 12.39 -19.39
N ASP A 275 14.20 13.46 -19.99
CA ASP A 275 14.73 13.45 -21.36
C ASP A 275 15.97 12.56 -21.51
N LYS A 276 16.69 12.27 -20.42
CA LYS A 276 17.83 11.33 -20.43
C LYS A 276 17.37 9.87 -20.51
N SER A 277 16.10 9.58 -20.26
CA SER A 277 15.56 8.21 -20.34
C SER A 277 14.96 7.91 -21.71
N LYS A 278 15.29 6.73 -22.24
CA LYS A 278 14.69 6.18 -23.46
C LYS A 278 13.36 5.45 -23.20
N ASN A 279 13.17 4.91 -21.99
CA ASN A 279 12.09 3.96 -21.70
C ASN A 279 10.98 4.57 -20.82
N LEU A 280 11.31 5.57 -20.00
CA LEU A 280 10.39 6.19 -19.07
C LEU A 280 9.28 6.91 -19.84
N LYS A 281 8.03 6.49 -19.70
CA LYS A 281 6.90 7.13 -20.37
C LYS A 281 6.34 8.27 -19.53
N GLU A 282 6.37 8.10 -18.22
CA GLU A 282 5.69 8.97 -17.28
C GLU A 282 6.54 9.21 -16.03
N TYR A 283 6.77 10.48 -15.71
CA TYR A 283 7.24 10.91 -14.40
C TYR A 283 6.14 11.68 -13.71
N GLU A 284 5.64 11.17 -12.60
CA GLU A 284 4.48 11.71 -11.92
C GLU A 284 4.85 12.33 -10.59
N ILE A 285 4.49 13.60 -10.42
CA ILE A 285 4.63 14.35 -9.18
C ILE A 285 3.25 14.42 -8.53
N VAL A 286 3.11 13.83 -7.35
CA VAL A 286 1.86 13.83 -6.60
C VAL A 286 1.99 14.70 -5.36
N ILE A 287 1.22 15.78 -5.28
CA ILE A 287 1.24 16.71 -4.15
C ILE A 287 0.22 16.26 -3.10
N CYS A 288 0.69 16.03 -1.88
CA CYS A 288 -0.11 15.56 -0.75
C CYS A 288 -0.31 16.67 0.29
N GLY A 289 -1.46 16.64 0.95
CA GLY A 289 -1.86 17.64 1.94
C GLY A 289 -3.31 18.06 1.77
N THR A 290 -3.71 19.05 2.55
CA THR A 290 -5.04 19.67 2.45
C THR A 290 -5.11 20.59 1.22
N PRO A 291 -6.30 20.75 0.59
CA PRO A 291 -6.45 21.52 -0.64
C PRO A 291 -5.86 22.94 -0.60
N ASP A 292 -6.03 23.65 0.52
CA ASP A 292 -5.50 24.99 0.79
C ASP A 292 -3.97 25.06 0.72
N ARG A 293 -3.28 23.95 0.95
CA ARG A 293 -1.82 23.85 0.88
C ARG A 293 -1.35 23.31 -0.46
N THR A 294 -2.06 22.34 -1.03
CA THR A 294 -1.65 21.68 -2.26
C THR A 294 -1.90 22.53 -3.50
N GLU A 295 -3.00 23.29 -3.55
CA GLU A 295 -3.38 24.06 -4.75
C GLU A 295 -2.32 25.13 -5.14
N PRO A 296 -1.81 25.97 -4.23
CA PRO A 296 -0.76 26.94 -4.59
C PRO A 296 0.52 26.26 -5.09
N ILE A 297 0.87 25.12 -4.51
CA ILE A 297 2.05 24.34 -4.91
C ILE A 297 1.84 23.69 -6.28
N CYS A 298 0.66 23.15 -6.54
CA CYS A 298 0.32 22.60 -7.86
C CYS A 298 0.41 23.68 -8.94
N LEU A 299 -0.19 24.86 -8.71
CA LEU A 299 -0.12 25.99 -9.65
C LEU A 299 1.32 26.42 -9.93
N PHE A 300 2.15 26.51 -8.89
CA PHE A 300 3.57 26.81 -9.02
C PHE A 300 4.30 25.77 -9.88
N VAL A 301 4.15 24.47 -9.57
CA VAL A 301 4.81 23.39 -10.30
C VAL A 301 4.33 23.35 -11.76
N GLU A 302 3.03 23.52 -12.01
CA GLU A 302 2.47 23.62 -13.36
C GLU A 302 3.07 24.78 -14.15
N GLN A 303 3.19 25.97 -13.55
CA GLN A 303 3.76 27.13 -14.20
C GLN A 303 5.23 26.89 -14.57
N CYS A 304 6.01 26.26 -13.69
CA CYS A 304 7.38 25.89 -13.98
C CYS A 304 7.47 24.81 -15.08
N LEU A 305 6.62 23.79 -15.03
CA LEU A 305 6.62 22.73 -16.06
C LEU A 305 6.27 23.27 -17.45
N LYS A 306 5.38 24.26 -17.55
CA LYS A 306 5.06 24.95 -18.83
C LYS A 306 6.27 25.64 -19.45
N GLN A 307 7.29 25.97 -18.67
CA GLN A 307 8.54 26.58 -19.16
C GLN A 307 9.58 25.53 -19.59
N THR A 308 9.28 24.24 -19.42
CA THR A 308 10.19 23.14 -19.74
C THR A 308 9.71 22.34 -20.96
N SER A 309 10.63 21.76 -21.72
CA SER A 309 10.32 20.89 -22.88
C SER A 309 9.76 19.52 -22.49
N VAL A 310 9.77 19.15 -21.20
CA VAL A 310 9.39 17.81 -20.71
C VAL A 310 7.91 17.65 -20.38
N ALA A 311 7.09 18.69 -20.60
CA ALA A 311 5.71 18.74 -20.14
C ALA A 311 4.83 17.54 -20.57
N ASN A 312 5.12 16.90 -21.71
CA ASN A 312 4.33 15.77 -22.21
C ASN A 312 4.61 14.44 -21.48
N ARG A 313 5.73 14.32 -20.75
CA ARG A 313 6.13 13.11 -20.02
C ARG A 313 6.05 13.29 -18.50
N VAL A 314 5.78 14.51 -18.03
CA VAL A 314 5.69 14.84 -16.61
C VAL A 314 4.25 15.13 -16.24
N LEU A 315 3.66 14.33 -15.36
CA LEU A 315 2.31 14.53 -14.88
C LEU A 315 2.34 15.13 -13.48
N LEU A 316 1.56 16.19 -13.27
CA LEU A 316 1.30 16.75 -11.96
C LEU A 316 -0.12 16.39 -11.55
N ARG A 317 -0.31 15.90 -10.33
CA ARG A 317 -1.63 15.77 -9.73
C ARG A 317 -1.63 16.00 -8.23
N GLN A 318 -2.80 16.28 -7.68
CA GLN A 318 -3.05 16.24 -6.26
C GLN A 318 -3.40 14.79 -5.82
N ALA A 319 -3.00 14.40 -4.61
CA ALA A 319 -3.46 13.13 -4.02
C ALA A 319 -4.97 13.17 -3.78
N LEU A 320 -5.69 12.12 -4.21
CA LEU A 320 -7.16 12.13 -4.26
C LEU A 320 -7.79 12.29 -2.87
N SER A 321 -7.16 11.69 -1.87
CA SER A 321 -7.63 11.67 -0.49
C SER A 321 -6.89 12.67 0.42
N GLY A 322 -5.97 13.46 -0.15
CA GLY A 322 -4.99 14.28 0.59
C GLY A 322 -3.88 13.48 1.29
N SER A 323 -3.97 12.14 1.36
CA SER A 323 -3.00 11.25 2.00
C SER A 323 -2.41 10.25 1.00
N TRP A 324 -1.08 10.23 0.88
CA TRP A 324 -0.41 9.27 0.00
C TRP A 324 -0.61 7.80 0.41
N VAL A 325 -0.79 7.52 1.71
CA VAL A 325 -0.99 6.15 2.22
C VAL A 325 -2.29 5.58 1.68
N ASN A 326 -3.34 6.40 1.60
CA ASN A 326 -4.63 6.01 1.05
C ASN A 326 -4.49 5.69 -0.44
N ASP A 327 -3.88 6.59 -1.23
CA ASP A 327 -3.66 6.36 -2.67
C ASP A 327 -2.88 5.06 -2.92
N VAL A 328 -1.82 4.78 -2.14
CA VAL A 328 -1.03 3.54 -2.27
C VAL A 328 -1.83 2.29 -1.83
N TYR A 329 -2.62 2.40 -0.76
CA TYR A 329 -3.43 1.29 -0.28
C TYR A 329 -4.62 0.99 -1.20
N ASP A 330 -5.24 2.00 -1.77
CA ASP A 330 -6.31 1.86 -2.78
C ASP A 330 -5.79 1.14 -4.03
N GLU A 331 -4.53 1.40 -4.44
CA GLU A 331 -3.88 0.67 -5.53
C GLU A 331 -3.66 -0.81 -5.20
N PHE A 332 -3.25 -1.13 -3.96
CA PHE A 332 -3.15 -2.50 -3.48
C PHE A 332 -4.51 -3.22 -3.53
N LEU A 333 -5.57 -2.58 -3.01
CA LEU A 333 -6.93 -3.13 -3.08
C LEU A 333 -7.43 -3.28 -4.52
N HIS A 334 -7.12 -2.31 -5.38
CA HIS A 334 -7.48 -2.36 -6.79
C HIS A 334 -6.81 -3.56 -7.50
N TYR A 335 -5.55 -3.83 -7.21
CA TYR A 335 -4.83 -4.97 -7.78
C TYR A 335 -5.47 -6.30 -7.39
N ARG A 336 -5.91 -6.44 -6.12
CA ARG A 336 -6.68 -7.60 -5.67
C ARG A 336 -8.03 -7.74 -6.39
N ARG A 337 -8.80 -6.66 -6.47
CA ARG A 337 -10.12 -6.65 -7.15
C ARG A 337 -9.99 -7.01 -8.62
N HIS A 338 -8.96 -6.49 -9.28
CA HIS A 338 -8.68 -6.80 -10.68
C HIS A 338 -8.36 -8.30 -10.87
N PHE A 339 -7.56 -8.89 -9.98
CA PHE A 339 -7.30 -10.33 -10.01
C PHE A 339 -8.58 -11.16 -9.85
N ILE A 340 -9.43 -10.81 -8.87
CA ILE A 340 -10.72 -11.47 -8.63
C ILE A 340 -11.61 -11.38 -9.86
N ALA A 341 -11.66 -10.22 -10.53
CA ALA A 341 -12.48 -10.01 -11.72
C ALA A 341 -12.02 -10.81 -12.95
N LEU A 342 -10.76 -11.25 -12.99
CA LEU A 342 -10.20 -12.05 -14.09
C LEU A 342 -10.34 -13.57 -13.90
N GLN A 343 -10.76 -14.02 -12.72
CA GLN A 343 -11.09 -15.42 -12.43
C GLN A 343 -12.55 -15.69 -12.82
#